data_AF-A0A662W365-F1
#
_entry.id   AF-A0A662W365-F1
#
_cell.length_a   1.000
_cell.length_b   1.000
_cell.length_c   1.000
_cell.angle_alpha   90.00
_cell.angle_beta   90.00
_cell.angle_gamma   90.00
#
_symmetry.space_group_name_H-M   'P 1'
#
loop_
_entity.id
_entity.type
_entity.pdbx_description
1 polymer ?
#
loop_
_entity_poly.entity_id
_entity_poly.type
_entity_poly.pdbx_seq_one_letter_code
_entity_poly.pdbx_strand_id
1 'polypeptide(L)'
;MMEEEFITKSIVKFLKSVGFEIISFDFPQSGSGFLLHPDDRKSKNKGSISPDVVAAKEHMLVVMENKNRFSRRDFEKLKNLREGQGYTKSLQRLHEICGTSALLVGIGIPNNKRTIEKATSLKDYVDFIVAVDSDGSCHLIEGSLWNT
;
A
#
# COMPACT_ATOMS: atom_id res chain seq x y z
N MET A 1 -14.80 16.12 -0.28
CA MET A 1 -14.15 14.86 0.15
C MET A 1 -12.71 14.95 -0.32
N MET A 2 -11.72 14.46 0.44
CA MET A 2 -10.33 14.48 -0.03
C MET A 2 -10.20 13.54 -1.24
N GLU A 3 -9.50 13.96 -2.30
CA GLU A 3 -9.35 13.10 -3.48
C GLU A 3 -8.28 12.02 -3.25
N GLU A 4 -8.45 10.86 -3.90
CA GLU A 4 -7.50 9.74 -3.78
C GLU A 4 -6.08 10.13 -4.23
N GLU A 5 -5.98 10.93 -5.30
CA GLU A 5 -4.73 11.52 -5.76
C GLU A 5 -4.01 12.32 -4.66
N PHE A 6 -4.75 13.15 -3.90
CA PHE A 6 -4.17 13.96 -2.83
C PHE A 6 -3.61 13.08 -1.71
N ILE A 7 -4.33 12.01 -1.34
CA ILE A 7 -3.91 11.04 -0.33
C ILE A 7 -2.63 10.34 -0.78
N THR A 8 -2.63 9.78 -2.00
CA THR A 8 -1.47 9.07 -2.54
C THR A 8 -0.26 9.99 -2.63
N LYS A 9 -0.42 11.22 -3.14
CA LYS A 9 0.69 12.20 -3.21
C LYS A 9 1.24 12.58 -1.84
N SER A 10 0.38 12.72 -0.83
CA SER A 10 0.79 13.04 0.54
C SER A 10 1.59 11.89 1.15
N ILE A 11 1.13 10.65 0.97
CA ILE A 11 1.82 9.43 1.44
C ILE A 11 3.16 9.25 0.71
N VAL A 12 3.22 9.47 -0.60
CA VAL A 12 4.47 9.43 -1.36
C VAL A 12 5.49 10.43 -0.80
N LYS A 13 5.06 11.67 -0.47
CA LYS A 13 5.94 12.66 0.17
C LYS A 13 6.39 12.21 1.56
N PHE A 14 5.48 11.67 2.37
CA PHE A 14 5.76 11.16 3.70
C PHE A 14 6.80 10.03 3.66
N LEU A 15 6.59 9.01 2.82
CA LEU A 15 7.51 7.88 2.65
C LEU A 15 8.91 8.36 2.22
N LYS A 16 8.98 9.29 1.25
CA LYS A 16 10.25 9.92 0.84
C LYS A 16 10.93 10.66 1.99
N SER A 17 10.18 11.44 2.77
CA SER A 17 10.74 12.21 3.89
C SER A 17 11.35 11.33 4.98
N VAL A 18 10.92 10.07 5.05
CA VAL A 18 11.43 9.10 6.03
C VAL A 18 12.34 8.03 5.39
N GLY A 19 12.82 8.30 4.17
CA GLY A 19 13.92 7.59 3.52
C GLY A 19 13.53 6.40 2.66
N PHE A 20 12.25 6.24 2.29
CA PHE A 20 11.87 5.23 1.30
C PHE A 20 12.11 5.73 -0.13
N GLU A 21 12.63 4.85 -0.97
CA GLU A 21 12.62 5.01 -2.41
C GLU A 21 11.25 4.60 -2.97
N ILE A 22 10.71 5.38 -3.91
CA ILE A 22 9.41 5.09 -4.51
C ILE A 22 9.62 4.37 -5.83
N ILE A 23 9.22 3.10 -5.88
CA ILE A 23 9.35 2.23 -7.04
C ILE A 23 8.23 2.51 -8.05
N SER A 24 7.00 2.61 -7.55
CA SER A 24 5.85 3.02 -8.34
C SER A 24 4.80 3.67 -7.46
N PHE A 25 3.97 4.53 -8.04
CA PHE A 25 2.72 4.94 -7.44
C PHE A 25 1.68 5.07 -8.53
N ASP A 26 0.42 4.81 -8.18
CA ASP A 26 -0.73 4.91 -9.06
C ASP A 26 -1.87 5.62 -8.33
N PHE A 27 -2.58 6.44 -9.07
CA PHE A 27 -3.86 7.04 -8.71
C PHE A 27 -4.61 7.24 -10.03
N PRO A 28 -5.92 7.55 -10.02
CA PRO A 28 -6.65 7.75 -11.27
C PRO A 28 -5.92 8.72 -12.20
N GLN A 29 -5.57 8.25 -13.41
CA GLN A 29 -4.85 8.97 -14.49
C GLN A 29 -3.31 9.02 -14.44
N SER A 30 -2.61 8.41 -13.48
CA SER A 30 -1.13 8.46 -13.46
C SER A 30 -0.42 7.59 -14.48
N GLY A 31 -0.96 6.42 -14.84
CA GLY A 31 -0.40 5.54 -15.87
C GLY A 31 0.94 4.86 -15.51
N SER A 32 1.34 4.90 -14.24
CA SER A 32 2.63 4.41 -13.72
C SER A 32 2.51 3.19 -12.80
N GLY A 33 1.33 2.57 -12.70
CA GLY A 33 1.07 1.45 -11.82
C GLY A 33 1.92 0.20 -12.13
N PHE A 34 2.56 -0.35 -11.11
CA PHE A 34 3.21 -1.65 -11.17
C PHE A 34 2.17 -2.77 -11.03
N LEU A 35 2.14 -3.72 -11.97
CA LEU A 35 1.17 -4.82 -11.94
C LEU A 35 1.76 -6.05 -11.25
N LEU A 36 1.18 -6.39 -10.09
CA LEU A 36 1.36 -7.70 -9.46
C LEU A 36 0.43 -8.69 -10.13
N HIS A 37 1.02 -9.68 -10.80
CA HIS A 37 0.24 -10.68 -11.51
C HIS A 37 0.05 -11.95 -10.68
N PRO A 38 -1.09 -12.62 -10.80
CA PRO A 38 -1.35 -13.84 -10.07
C PRO A 38 -0.47 -15.00 -10.55
N ASP A 39 -0.21 -15.97 -9.69
CA ASP A 39 0.66 -17.12 -9.98
C ASP A 39 0.01 -18.09 -10.98
N ASP A 40 -1.31 -18.30 -10.90
CA ASP A 40 -2.10 -19.15 -11.81
C ASP A 40 -2.66 -18.32 -12.99
N ARG A 41 -1.75 -17.73 -13.79
CA ARG A 41 -2.15 -16.92 -14.95
C ARG A 41 -2.84 -17.78 -16.01
N LYS A 42 -4.17 -17.74 -16.05
CA LYS A 42 -4.96 -18.26 -17.19
C LYS A 42 -5.11 -17.24 -18.33
N SER A 43 -4.85 -15.95 -18.08
CA SER A 43 -4.78 -14.89 -19.11
C SER A 43 -3.90 -13.71 -18.66
N LYS A 44 -3.53 -12.82 -19.60
CA LYS A 44 -2.49 -11.79 -19.42
C LYS A 44 -2.74 -10.82 -18.24
N ASN A 45 -4.00 -10.44 -17.99
CA ASN A 45 -4.35 -9.39 -17.02
C ASN A 45 -5.41 -9.81 -15.97
N LYS A 46 -6.07 -10.96 -16.12
CA LYS A 46 -7.18 -11.33 -15.23
C LYS A 46 -6.66 -11.60 -13.82
N GLY A 47 -7.14 -10.83 -12.84
CA GLY A 47 -6.75 -10.94 -11.44
C GLY A 47 -5.42 -10.26 -11.10
N SER A 48 -4.89 -9.37 -11.94
CA SER A 48 -3.71 -8.58 -11.56
C SER A 48 -4.11 -7.50 -10.54
N ILE A 49 -3.22 -7.19 -9.60
CA ILE A 49 -3.34 -6.11 -8.64
C ILE A 49 -2.43 -4.97 -9.10
N SER A 50 -2.96 -3.74 -9.12
CA SER A 50 -2.16 -2.51 -9.27
C SER A 50 -2.17 -1.82 -7.91
N PRO A 51 -1.06 -1.85 -7.15
CA PRO A 51 -0.98 -1.10 -5.91
C PRO A 51 -0.87 0.40 -6.15
N ASP A 52 -1.45 1.18 -5.24
CA ASP A 52 -1.39 2.65 -5.31
C ASP A 52 0.01 3.17 -4.95
N VAL A 53 0.77 2.47 -4.11
CA VAL A 53 2.18 2.77 -3.86
C VAL A 53 2.98 1.47 -3.69
N VAL A 54 4.15 1.43 -4.32
CA VAL A 54 5.22 0.47 -4.03
C VAL A 54 6.47 1.27 -3.69
N ALA A 55 7.04 1.01 -2.53
CA ALA A 55 8.23 1.68 -2.03
C ALA A 55 9.20 0.69 -1.42
N ALA A 56 10.49 1.02 -1.39
CA ALA A 56 11.53 0.17 -0.83
C ALA A 56 12.45 0.96 0.10
N LYS A 57 12.91 0.32 1.17
CA LYS A 57 13.94 0.85 2.07
C LYS A 57 14.68 -0.31 2.72
N GLU A 58 15.99 -0.40 2.51
CA GLU A 58 16.82 -1.48 3.05
C GLU A 58 16.23 -2.86 2.67
N HIS A 59 15.92 -3.73 3.64
CA HIS A 59 15.30 -5.04 3.40
C HIS A 59 13.76 -4.99 3.27
N MET A 60 13.14 -3.82 3.42
CA MET A 60 11.69 -3.67 3.44
C MET A 60 11.13 -3.24 2.07
N LEU A 61 10.14 -3.98 1.60
CA LEU A 61 9.25 -3.63 0.50
C LEU A 61 7.89 -3.23 1.08
N VAL A 62 7.44 -2.02 0.78
CA VAL A 62 6.13 -1.50 1.18
C VAL A 62 5.18 -1.51 -0.01
N VAL A 63 4.00 -2.10 0.18
CA VAL A 63 2.89 -2.06 -0.77
C VAL A 63 1.68 -1.43 -0.10
N MET A 64 1.10 -0.40 -0.72
CA MET A 64 -0.04 0.29 -0.15
C MET A 64 -1.23 0.43 -1.10
N GLU A 65 -2.40 0.49 -0.49
CA GLU A 65 -3.65 0.93 -1.10
C GLU A 65 -4.15 2.19 -0.41
N ASN A 66 -4.55 3.18 -1.19
CA ASN A 66 -4.96 4.48 -0.72
C ASN A 66 -6.40 4.74 -1.17
N LYS A 67 -7.26 5.17 -0.25
CA LYS A 67 -8.67 5.43 -0.54
C LYS A 67 -9.13 6.66 0.19
N ASN A 68 -9.99 7.46 -0.44
CA ASN A 68 -10.63 8.60 0.21
C ASN A 68 -11.70 8.24 1.26
N ARG A 69 -11.86 6.96 1.56
CA ARG A 69 -12.82 6.40 2.50
C ARG A 69 -12.37 5.00 2.93
N PHE A 70 -13.00 4.48 3.96
CA PHE A 70 -12.82 3.08 4.36
C PHE A 70 -13.28 2.11 3.24
N SER A 71 -12.45 1.12 2.93
CA SER A 71 -12.73 0.06 1.97
C SER A 71 -12.25 -1.29 2.51
N ARG A 72 -13.17 -2.10 3.06
CA ARG A 72 -12.86 -3.45 3.56
C ARG A 72 -12.19 -4.34 2.51
N ARG A 73 -12.58 -4.21 1.25
CA ARG A 73 -12.02 -4.98 0.13
C ARG A 73 -10.52 -4.76 -0.03
N ASP A 74 -10.02 -3.55 0.20
CA ASP A 74 -8.59 -3.25 0.06
C ASP A 74 -7.79 -3.83 1.24
N PHE A 75 -8.36 -3.88 2.45
CA PHE A 75 -7.77 -4.62 3.58
C PHE A 75 -7.67 -6.12 3.30
N GLU A 76 -8.74 -6.73 2.79
CA GLU A 76 -8.75 -8.16 2.42
C GLU A 76 -7.72 -8.47 1.32
N LYS A 77 -7.60 -7.57 0.34
CA LYS A 77 -6.58 -7.67 -0.72
C LYS A 77 -5.16 -7.66 -0.15
N LEU A 78 -4.86 -6.71 0.72
CA LEU A 78 -3.54 -6.58 1.35
C LEU A 78 -3.21 -7.76 2.26
N LYS A 79 -4.19 -8.25 3.04
CA LYS A 79 -4.04 -9.47 3.86
C LYS A 79 -3.66 -10.68 2.99
N ASN A 80 -4.39 -10.90 1.89
CA ASN A 80 -4.11 -12.01 0.99
C ASN A 80 -2.72 -11.88 0.34
N LEU A 81 -2.32 -10.66 -0.02
CA LEU A 81 -0.99 -10.39 -0.57
C LEU A 81 0.12 -10.71 0.46
N ARG A 82 -0.03 -10.25 1.70
CA ARG A 82 0.90 -10.52 2.82
C ARG A 82 1.00 -12.01 3.15
N GLU A 83 -0.12 -12.73 3.09
CA GLU A 83 -0.19 -14.17 3.35
C GLU A 83 0.29 -15.04 2.17
N GLY A 84 0.86 -14.43 1.12
CA GLY A 84 1.41 -15.15 -0.03
C GLY A 84 0.35 -15.84 -0.88
N GLN A 85 -0.90 -15.38 -0.84
CA GLN A 85 -1.99 -16.01 -1.56
C GLN A 85 -2.01 -15.57 -3.03
N GLY A 86 -1.25 -16.29 -3.84
CA GLY A 86 -1.41 -16.31 -5.30
C GLY A 86 -0.70 -15.20 -6.06
N TYR A 87 0.27 -14.48 -5.45
CA TYR A 87 1.12 -13.48 -6.12
C TYR A 87 2.62 -13.68 -5.84
N THR A 88 3.00 -14.85 -5.34
CA THR A 88 4.32 -15.14 -4.78
C THR A 88 5.43 -14.92 -5.80
N LYS A 89 5.24 -15.30 -7.06
CA LYS A 89 6.25 -15.12 -8.12
C LYS A 89 6.48 -13.65 -8.44
N SER A 90 5.40 -12.86 -8.50
CA SER A 90 5.50 -11.43 -8.80
C SER A 90 6.15 -10.66 -7.64
N LEU A 91 5.81 -11.01 -6.40
CA LEU A 91 6.43 -10.45 -5.20
C LEU A 91 7.91 -10.84 -5.10
N GLN A 92 8.26 -12.11 -5.34
CA GLN A 92 9.66 -12.55 -5.31
C GLN A 92 10.51 -11.76 -6.31
N ARG A 93 10.03 -11.59 -7.54
CA ARG A 93 10.73 -10.80 -8.55
C ARG A 93 10.90 -9.33 -8.12
N LEU A 94 9.88 -8.75 -7.49
CA LEU A 94 9.95 -7.38 -6.99
C LEU A 94 10.97 -7.26 -5.86
N HIS A 95 11.03 -8.25 -4.96
CA HIS A 95 12.06 -8.34 -3.93
C HIS A 95 13.47 -8.41 -4.52
N GLU A 96 13.69 -9.24 -5.55
CA GLU A 96 14.97 -9.36 -6.25
C GLU A 96 15.39 -8.05 -6.92
N ILE A 97 14.45 -7.35 -7.59
CA ILE A 97 14.72 -6.06 -8.25
C ILE A 97 15.09 -4.98 -7.23
N CYS A 98 14.38 -4.94 -6.10
CA CYS A 98 14.57 -3.91 -5.08
C CYS A 98 15.62 -4.26 -4.02
N GLY A 99 16.17 -5.48 -4.03
CA GLY A 99 17.11 -5.95 -3.00
C GLY A 99 16.49 -6.08 -1.61
N THR A 100 15.19 -6.42 -1.53
CA THR A 100 14.42 -6.49 -0.28
C THR A 100 14.08 -7.94 0.07
N SER A 101 13.68 -8.21 1.31
CA SER A 101 13.30 -9.56 1.78
C SER A 101 12.07 -9.61 2.68
N ALA A 102 11.59 -8.46 3.17
CA ALA A 102 10.39 -8.35 3.99
C ALA A 102 9.32 -7.54 3.25
N LEU A 103 8.08 -8.04 3.23
CA LEU A 103 6.91 -7.31 2.71
C LEU A 103 6.14 -6.71 3.87
N LEU A 104 5.88 -5.41 3.79
CA LEU A 104 4.93 -4.68 4.62
C LEU A 104 3.77 -4.19 3.75
N VAL A 105 2.54 -4.43 4.20
CA VAL A 105 1.34 -3.94 3.53
C VAL A 105 0.64 -2.88 4.38
N GLY A 106 0.15 -1.81 3.76
CA GLY A 106 -0.47 -0.70 4.49
C GLY A 106 -1.62 -0.03 3.75
N ILE A 107 -2.45 0.71 4.49
CA ILE A 107 -3.56 1.47 3.94
C ILE A 107 -3.40 2.97 4.20
N GLY A 108 -3.67 3.79 3.19
CA GLY A 108 -3.75 5.24 3.27
C GLY A 108 -5.20 5.74 3.27
N ILE A 109 -5.59 6.53 4.27
CA ILE A 109 -6.97 7.02 4.43
C ILE A 109 -7.01 8.47 4.96
N PRO A 110 -8.11 9.22 4.77
CA PRO A 110 -8.24 10.54 5.39
C PRO A 110 -8.37 10.43 6.91
N ASN A 111 -7.77 11.38 7.61
CA ASN A 111 -7.89 11.52 9.05
C ASN A 111 -9.26 12.08 9.45
N ASN A 112 -10.26 11.21 9.47
CA ASN A 112 -11.56 11.53 10.07
C ASN A 112 -12.03 10.37 10.95
N LYS A 113 -12.66 10.72 12.08
CA LYS A 113 -13.04 9.78 13.13
C LYS A 113 -13.73 8.51 12.61
N ARG A 114 -14.74 8.66 11.73
CA ARG A 114 -15.53 7.54 11.21
C ARG A 114 -14.71 6.58 10.34
N THR A 115 -13.83 7.11 9.50
CA THR A 115 -12.95 6.26 8.66
C THR A 115 -11.91 5.55 9.52
N ILE A 116 -11.32 6.27 10.48
CA ILE A 116 -10.32 5.73 11.42
C ILE A 116 -10.89 4.58 12.24
N GLU A 117 -12.04 4.77 12.89
CA GLU A 117 -12.69 3.72 13.70
C GLU A 117 -12.94 2.42 12.91
N LYS A 118 -13.39 2.54 11.65
CA LYS A 118 -13.59 1.37 10.78
C LYS A 118 -12.28 0.73 10.35
N ALA A 119 -11.27 1.52 10.02
CA ALA A 119 -9.96 1.04 9.60
C ALA A 119 -9.26 0.27 10.74
N THR A 120 -9.26 0.85 11.95
CA THR A 120 -8.71 0.21 13.15
C THR A 120 -9.40 -1.10 13.51
N SER A 121 -10.70 -1.25 13.20
CA SER A 121 -11.40 -2.54 13.38
C SER A 121 -10.88 -3.69 12.52
N LEU A 122 -10.07 -3.39 11.50
CA LEU A 122 -9.41 -4.36 10.61
C LEU A 122 -7.88 -4.26 10.66
N LYS A 123 -7.30 -3.70 11.73
CA LYS A 123 -5.86 -3.47 11.82
C LYS A 123 -5.01 -4.73 11.61
N ASP A 124 -5.48 -5.89 12.02
CA ASP A 124 -4.73 -7.16 11.89
C ASP A 124 -4.57 -7.63 10.43
N TYR A 125 -5.27 -7.00 9.48
CA TYR A 125 -5.19 -7.33 8.05
C TYR A 125 -4.03 -6.63 7.35
N VAL A 126 -3.45 -5.61 7.98
CA VAL A 126 -2.35 -4.81 7.45
C VAL A 126 -1.24 -4.68 8.50
N ASP A 127 -0.08 -4.23 8.09
CA ASP A 127 1.05 -4.01 9.01
C ASP A 127 1.08 -2.58 9.55
N PHE A 128 0.44 -1.64 8.85
CA PHE A 128 0.28 -0.26 9.30
C PHE A 128 -0.87 0.48 8.59
N ILE A 129 -1.31 1.58 9.21
CA ILE A 129 -2.31 2.50 8.64
C ILE A 129 -1.79 3.94 8.70
N VAL A 130 -1.85 4.65 7.57
CA VAL A 130 -1.49 6.07 7.47
C VAL A 130 -2.75 6.92 7.33
N ALA A 131 -2.97 7.81 8.29
CA ALA A 131 -4.01 8.84 8.24
C ALA A 131 -3.45 10.13 7.61
N VAL A 132 -4.20 10.71 6.68
CA VAL A 132 -3.82 11.94 5.96
C VAL A 132 -4.75 13.08 6.34
N ASP A 133 -4.18 14.17 6.84
CA ASP A 133 -4.88 15.41 7.17
C ASP A 133 -5.18 16.26 5.93
N SER A 134 -6.11 17.22 6.06
CA SER A 134 -6.48 18.12 4.97
C SER A 134 -5.34 19.01 4.47
N ASP A 135 -4.28 19.19 5.26
CA ASP A 135 -3.07 19.92 4.89
C ASP A 135 -2.00 19.02 4.24
N GLY A 136 -2.24 17.71 4.15
CA GLY A 136 -1.32 16.71 3.62
C GLY A 136 -0.37 16.09 4.65
N SER A 137 -0.47 16.48 5.92
CA SER A 137 0.27 15.83 7.02
C SER A 137 -0.16 14.37 7.14
N CYS A 138 0.82 13.48 7.34
CA CYS A 138 0.60 12.04 7.42
C CYS A 138 0.99 11.51 8.80
N HIS A 139 0.14 10.65 9.37
CA HIS A 139 0.32 10.08 10.70
C HIS A 139 0.15 8.57 10.66
N LEU A 140 1.06 7.84 11.31
CA LEU A 140 0.86 6.42 11.59
C LEU A 140 -0.10 6.29 12.78
N ILE A 141 -1.24 5.64 12.56
CA ILE A 141 -2.25 5.45 13.61
C ILE A 141 -2.25 4.02 14.17
N GLU A 142 -1.73 3.06 13.42
CA GLU A 142 -1.56 1.65 13.80
C GLU A 142 -0.29 1.12 13.12
N GLY A 143 0.43 0.21 13.79
CA GLY A 143 1.59 -0.46 13.24
C GLY A 143 2.90 0.33 13.28
N SER A 144 3.91 -0.15 12.53
CA SER A 144 5.23 0.47 12.44
C SER A 144 5.83 0.28 11.04
N LEU A 145 6.53 1.31 10.55
CA LEU A 145 7.38 1.25 9.35
C LEU A 145 8.86 0.99 9.70
N TRP A 146 9.15 0.77 10.99
CA TRP A 146 10.50 0.80 11.57
C TRP A 146 10.95 -0.53 12.16
N ASN A 147 10.03 -1.48 12.33
CA ASN A 147 10.29 -2.73 13.06
C ASN A 147 10.11 -3.94 12.14
N THR A 148 11.21 -4.37 11.50
CA THR A 148 11.42 -5.75 11.07
C THR A 148 12.89 -6.08 11.17
#